data_AF-A0A242U5R4-F1
#
_entry.id   AF-A0A242U5R4-F1
#
_cell.length_a   1.000
_cell.length_b   1.000
_cell.length_c   1.000
_cell.angle_alpha   90.00
_cell.angle_beta   90.00
_cell.angle_gamma   90.00
#
_symmetry.space_group_name_H-M   'P 1'
#
loop_
_entity.id
_entity.type
_entity.pdbx_description
1 polymer ?
#
loop_
_entity_poly.entity_id
_entity_poly.type
_entity_poly.pdbx_seq_one_letter_code
_entity_poly.pdbx_strand_id
1 'polypeptide(L)'
;MSKLLVDLSASARNDVSRILQALATNKNVEIAEHLNVDASTLSRMKNDKKNNGLTEIEGFCELLSCLGLKVVPKDYQSIDKERVAALLVMSKSWMNRIETVDDLFHDEISGQKEKLGY
;
A
#
# COMPACT_ATOMS: atom_id res chain seq x y z
N MET A 1 -29.39 -21.78 14.38
CA MET A 1 -28.16 -21.37 13.68
C MET A 1 -28.18 -19.88 13.51
N SER A 2 -27.34 -19.15 14.25
CA SER A 2 -27.21 -17.70 14.09
C SER A 2 -26.68 -17.42 12.69
N LYS A 3 -27.41 -16.62 11.89
CA LYS A 3 -26.84 -16.05 10.66
C LYS A 3 -25.76 -15.09 11.12
N LEU A 4 -24.51 -15.56 11.17
CA LEU A 4 -23.35 -14.72 11.36
C LEU A 4 -23.21 -13.87 10.09
N LEU A 5 -23.95 -12.77 10.05
CA LEU A 5 -23.73 -11.70 9.08
C LEU A 5 -22.37 -11.12 9.43
N VAL A 6 -21.38 -11.40 8.59
CA VAL A 6 -20.05 -10.84 8.73
C VAL A 6 -20.10 -9.45 8.12
N ASP A 7 -19.89 -8.43 8.95
CA ASP A 7 -19.68 -7.07 8.45
C ASP A 7 -18.23 -6.94 8.00
N LEU A 8 -18.02 -6.35 6.82
CA LEU A 8 -16.66 -6.15 6.31
C LEU A 8 -15.95 -5.07 7.13
N SER A 9 -14.74 -5.39 7.56
CA SER A 9 -13.82 -4.42 8.13
C SER A 9 -13.53 -3.27 7.16
N ALA A 10 -13.17 -2.09 7.69
CA ALA A 10 -12.84 -0.94 6.86
C ALA A 10 -11.68 -1.22 5.88
N SER A 11 -10.70 -2.03 6.29
CA SER A 11 -9.60 -2.46 5.43
C SER A 11 -10.10 -3.36 4.29
N ALA A 12 -10.91 -4.37 4.62
CA ALA A 12 -11.45 -5.28 3.62
C ALA A 12 -12.35 -4.57 2.60
N ARG A 13 -13.15 -3.56 3.00
CA ARG A 13 -13.94 -2.75 2.07
C ARG A 13 -13.07 -2.00 1.06
N ASN A 14 -11.93 -1.46 1.50
CA ASN A 14 -10.99 -0.78 0.62
C ASN A 14 -10.36 -1.76 -0.36
N ASP A 15 -9.98 -2.95 0.10
CA ASP A 15 -9.37 -3.99 -0.73
C ASP A 15 -10.36 -4.55 -1.77
N VAL A 16 -11.63 -4.77 -1.38
CA VAL A 16 -12.71 -5.13 -2.31
C VAL A 16 -12.84 -4.07 -3.40
N SER A 17 -12.89 -2.79 -3.02
CA SER A 17 -13.02 -1.68 -3.98
C SER A 17 -11.87 -1.66 -4.98
N ARG A 18 -10.63 -1.88 -4.51
CA ARG A 18 -9.44 -1.97 -5.37
C ARG A 18 -9.51 -3.16 -6.34
N ILE A 19 -9.87 -4.34 -5.84
CA ILE A 19 -9.97 -5.55 -6.67
C ILE A 19 -11.06 -5.37 -7.74
N LEU A 20 -12.24 -4.91 -7.36
CA LEU A 20 -13.35 -4.71 -8.30
C LEU A 20 -13.04 -3.64 -9.36
N GLN A 21 -12.37 -2.55 -8.96
CA GLN A 21 -11.90 -1.54 -9.91
C GLN A 21 -10.86 -2.13 -10.88
N ALA A 22 -9.90 -2.91 -10.39
CA ALA A 22 -8.92 -3.58 -11.23
C ALA A 22 -9.58 -4.57 -12.20
N LEU A 23 -10.57 -5.36 -11.76
CA LEU A 23 -11.34 -6.26 -12.62
C LEU A 23 -12.21 -5.51 -13.65
N ALA A 24 -12.63 -4.28 -13.36
CA ALA A 24 -13.36 -3.45 -14.32
C ALA A 24 -12.46 -2.87 -15.42
N THR A 25 -11.19 -2.58 -15.10
CA THR A 25 -10.23 -2.01 -16.05
C THR A 25 -9.47 -3.06 -16.87
N ASN A 26 -9.35 -4.28 -16.35
CA ASN A 26 -8.64 -5.38 -17.03
C ASN A 26 -9.57 -6.27 -17.86
N LYS A 27 -8.97 -7.04 -18.78
CA LYS A 27 -9.69 -8.05 -19.54
C LYS A 27 -9.93 -9.29 -18.68
N ASN A 28 -11.14 -9.41 -18.15
CA ASN A 28 -11.54 -10.53 -17.29
C ASN A 28 -11.39 -11.91 -17.93
N VAL A 29 -11.42 -12.01 -19.26
CA VAL A 29 -11.17 -13.25 -20.00
C VAL A 29 -9.73 -13.72 -19.80
N GLU A 30 -8.74 -12.83 -19.99
CA GLU A 30 -7.32 -13.16 -19.80
C GLU A 30 -7.03 -13.53 -18.34
N ILE A 31 -7.69 -12.85 -17.38
CA ILE A 31 -7.58 -13.19 -15.95
C ILE A 31 -8.16 -14.58 -15.66
N ALA A 32 -9.33 -14.90 -16.22
CA ALA A 32 -9.97 -16.20 -16.04
C ALA A 32 -9.10 -17.33 -16.62
N GLU A 33 -8.53 -17.13 -17.82
CA GLU A 33 -7.56 -18.05 -18.43
C GLU A 33 -6.32 -18.25 -17.56
N HIS A 34 -5.73 -17.17 -17.01
CA HIS A 34 -4.60 -17.26 -16.10
C HIS A 34 -4.90 -18.00 -14.80
N LEU A 35 -6.14 -17.91 -14.31
CA LEU A 35 -6.62 -18.63 -13.13
C LEU A 35 -7.12 -20.04 -13.46
N ASN A 36 -7.07 -20.45 -14.73
CA ASN A 36 -7.60 -21.72 -15.24
C ASN A 36 -9.08 -21.95 -14.86
N VAL A 37 -9.88 -20.88 -14.93
CA VAL A 37 -11.33 -20.91 -14.68
C VAL A 37 -12.06 -20.31 -15.87
N ASP A 38 -13.34 -20.65 -16.02
CA ASP A 38 -14.17 -20.03 -17.04
C ASP A 38 -14.65 -18.63 -16.60
N ALA A 39 -15.01 -17.77 -17.57
CA ALA A 39 -15.45 -16.40 -17.29
C ALA A 39 -16.75 -16.34 -16.44
N SER A 40 -17.61 -17.35 -16.51
CA SER A 40 -18.81 -17.44 -15.67
C SER A 40 -18.45 -17.72 -14.22
N THR A 41 -17.42 -18.55 -13.96
CA THR A 41 -16.88 -18.78 -12.61
C THR A 41 -16.33 -17.49 -12.04
N LEU A 42 -15.50 -16.74 -12.78
CA LEU A 42 -15.00 -15.43 -12.32
C LEU A 42 -16.15 -14.44 -12.04
N SER A 43 -17.20 -14.45 -12.87
CA SER A 43 -18.40 -13.64 -12.64
C SER A 43 -19.14 -14.04 -11.35
N ARG A 44 -19.28 -15.33 -11.07
CA ARG A 44 -19.88 -15.83 -9.82
C ARG A 44 -19.07 -15.43 -8.60
N MET A 45 -17.74 -15.51 -8.65
CA MET A 45 -16.87 -15.06 -7.55
C MET A 45 -17.13 -13.61 -7.13
N LYS A 46 -17.49 -12.76 -8.10
CA LYS A 46 -17.78 -11.34 -7.91
C LYS A 46 -19.18 -11.07 -7.34
N ASN A 47 -20.18 -11.87 -7.74
CA ASN A 47 -21.58 -11.50 -7.56
C ASN A 47 -22.34 -12.46 -6.61
N ASP A 48 -21.95 -13.73 -6.54
CA ASP A 48 -22.69 -14.74 -5.81
C ASP A 48 -22.36 -14.66 -4.32
N LYS A 49 -23.37 -14.29 -3.52
CA LYS A 49 -23.25 -14.30 -2.06
C LYS A 49 -23.34 -15.72 -1.53
N LYS A 50 -22.44 -16.05 -0.60
CA LYS A 50 -22.41 -17.31 0.13
C LYS A 50 -23.24 -17.22 1.41
N ASN A 51 -23.19 -18.28 2.20
CA ASN A 51 -23.98 -18.52 3.39
C ASN A 51 -23.77 -17.44 4.48
N ASN A 52 -22.61 -16.79 4.46
CA ASN A 52 -22.20 -15.71 5.36
C ASN A 52 -22.61 -14.31 4.86
N GLY A 53 -23.31 -14.21 3.72
CA GLY A 53 -23.75 -12.94 3.13
C GLY A 53 -22.68 -12.21 2.31
N LEU A 54 -21.48 -12.78 2.19
CA LEU A 54 -20.34 -12.23 1.45
C LEU A 54 -20.17 -12.95 0.11
N THR A 55 -19.69 -12.23 -0.91
CA THR A 55 -19.15 -12.83 -2.14
C THR A 55 -17.80 -13.50 -1.86
N GLU A 56 -17.29 -14.29 -2.80
CA GLU A 56 -15.98 -14.93 -2.62
C GLU A 56 -14.85 -13.89 -2.49
N ILE A 57 -14.94 -12.80 -3.26
CA ILE A 57 -13.99 -11.68 -3.18
C ILE A 57 -14.08 -10.97 -1.81
N GLU A 58 -15.30 -10.69 -1.34
CA GLU A 58 -15.51 -10.06 -0.03
C GLU A 58 -14.99 -10.93 1.12
N GLY A 59 -15.27 -12.23 1.07
CA GLY A 59 -14.78 -13.20 2.06
C GLY A 59 -13.26 -13.30 2.06
N PHE A 60 -12.63 -13.28 0.88
CA PHE A 60 -11.16 -13.27 0.77
C PHE A 60 -10.54 -12.00 1.35
N CYS A 61 -11.13 -10.82 1.09
CA CYS A 61 -10.63 -9.56 1.63
C CYS A 61 -10.78 -9.49 3.16
N GLU A 62 -11.87 -10.01 3.71
CA GLU A 62 -12.06 -10.09 5.16
C GLU A 62 -11.07 -11.08 5.78
N LEU A 63 -10.81 -12.21 5.12
CA LEU A 63 -9.76 -13.15 5.55
C LEU A 63 -8.38 -12.48 5.58
N LEU A 64 -8.02 -11.71 4.55
CA LEU A 64 -6.76 -10.95 4.54
C LEU A 64 -6.69 -9.98 5.73
N SER A 65 -7.77 -9.24 5.99
CA SER A 65 -7.83 -8.31 7.12
C SER A 65 -7.66 -9.03 8.47
N CYS A 66 -8.30 -10.18 8.66
CA CYS A 66 -8.14 -11.02 9.85
C CYS A 66 -6.70 -11.52 10.03
N LEU A 67 -5.99 -11.77 8.93
CA LEU A 67 -4.58 -12.20 8.95
C LEU A 67 -3.58 -11.04 9.06
N GLY A 68 -4.04 -9.78 9.11
CA GLY A 68 -3.18 -8.60 9.11
C GLY A 68 -2.49 -8.34 7.76
N LEU A 69 -3.03 -8.91 6.67
CA LEU A 69 -2.55 -8.73 5.31
C LEU A 69 -3.39 -7.67 4.59
N LYS A 70 -2.83 -7.04 3.56
CA LYS A 70 -3.50 -6.01 2.75
C LYS A 70 -3.20 -6.15 1.27
N VAL A 71 -4.11 -5.67 0.42
CA VAL A 71 -3.91 -5.60 -1.02
C VAL A 71 -3.29 -4.26 -1.42
N VAL A 72 -2.11 -4.30 -2.04
CA VAL A 72 -1.40 -3.11 -2.54
C VAL A 72 -1.11 -3.31 -4.03
N PRO A 73 -1.43 -2.34 -4.90
CA PRO A 73 -1.04 -2.40 -6.32
C PRO A 73 0.48 -2.59 -6.47
N LYS A 74 0.91 -3.38 -7.45
CA LYS A 74 2.34 -3.69 -7.65
C LYS A 74 3.17 -2.46 -8.02
N ASP A 75 2.55 -1.50 -8.68
CA ASP A 75 3.08 -0.21 -9.09
C ASP A 75 3.02 0.86 -7.98
N TYR A 76 2.46 0.52 -6.81
CA TYR A 76 2.37 1.44 -5.69
C TYR A 76 3.75 1.76 -5.13
N GLN A 77 4.26 2.95 -5.45
CA GLN A 77 5.47 3.49 -4.84
C GLN A 77 5.08 4.37 -3.65
N SER A 78 5.51 3.97 -2.45
CA SER A 78 5.20 4.70 -1.21
C SER A 78 6.00 5.99 -1.06
N ILE A 79 7.09 6.13 -1.82
CA ILE A 79 7.96 7.31 -1.79
C ILE A 79 8.13 7.80 -3.21
N ASP A 80 7.90 9.10 -3.39
CA ASP A 80 8.16 9.78 -4.64
C ASP A 80 9.65 9.68 -5.01
N LYS A 81 9.91 9.25 -6.25
CA LYS A 81 11.26 9.00 -6.75
C LYS A 81 12.09 10.27 -6.75
N GLU A 82 11.49 11.43 -7.01
CA GLU A 82 12.19 12.72 -7.00
C GLU A 82 12.64 13.08 -5.59
N ARG A 83 11.79 12.87 -4.57
CA ARG A 83 12.18 13.02 -3.16
C ARG A 83 13.34 12.10 -2.75
N VAL A 84 13.32 10.82 -3.15
CA VAL A 84 14.42 9.90 -2.87
C VAL A 84 15.70 10.34 -3.58
N ALA A 85 15.59 10.80 -4.83
CA ALA A 85 16.73 11.30 -5.59
C ALA A 85 17.34 12.54 -4.94
N ALA A 86 16.50 13.50 -4.50
CA ALA A 86 16.95 14.68 -3.78
C ALA A 86 17.66 14.31 -2.46
N LEU A 87 17.06 13.40 -1.67
CA LEU A 87 17.67 12.89 -0.45
C LEU A 87 19.05 12.25 -0.74
N LEU A 88 19.13 11.42 -1.78
CA LEU A 88 20.37 10.75 -2.16
C LEU A 88 21.46 11.75 -2.61
N VAL A 89 21.10 12.77 -3.40
CA VAL A 89 22.03 13.81 -3.85
C VAL A 89 22.54 14.62 -2.66
N MET A 90 21.65 15.03 -1.76
CA MET A 90 22.03 15.74 -0.54
C MET A 90 22.97 14.88 0.30
N SER A 91 22.58 13.64 0.63
CA SER A 91 23.43 12.73 1.41
C SER A 91 24.82 12.54 0.78
N LYS A 92 24.92 12.35 -0.55
CA LYS A 92 26.21 12.25 -1.25
C LYS A 92 27.03 13.54 -1.17
N SER A 93 26.41 14.69 -1.34
CA SER A 93 27.09 15.99 -1.27
C SER A 93 27.67 16.27 0.11
N TRP A 94 27.02 15.79 1.17
CA TRP A 94 27.49 15.92 2.54
C TRP A 94 28.54 14.87 2.87
N MET A 95 28.34 13.60 2.51
CA MET A 95 29.29 12.51 2.79
C MET A 95 30.66 12.69 2.10
N ASN A 96 30.72 13.34 0.94
CA ASN A 96 31.99 13.66 0.29
C ASN A 96 32.78 14.78 1.00
N ARG A 97 32.20 15.45 2.00
CA ARG A 97 32.78 16.61 2.70
C ARG A 97 33.10 16.34 4.18
N ILE A 98 32.73 15.16 4.68
CA ILE A 98 32.80 14.79 6.09
C ILE A 98 33.87 13.72 6.22
N GLU A 99 34.94 14.00 6.97
CA GLU A 99 35.97 13.00 7.30
C GLU A 99 35.70 12.36 8.67
N THR A 100 35.03 13.09 9.57
CA THR A 100 34.71 12.63 10.93
C THR A 100 33.27 12.97 11.34
N VAL A 101 32.71 12.25 12.32
CA VAL A 101 31.34 12.50 12.81
C VAL A 101 31.20 13.90 13.42
N ASP A 102 32.28 14.48 13.93
CA ASP A 102 32.29 15.83 14.51
C ASP A 102 32.03 16.92 13.44
N ASP A 103 32.33 16.67 12.16
CA ASP A 103 32.04 17.61 11.06
C ASP A 103 30.52 17.77 10.81
N LEU A 104 29.68 16.88 11.35
CA LEU A 104 28.21 16.97 11.31
C LEU A 104 27.65 17.91 12.39
N PHE A 105 28.44 18.25 13.40
CA PHE A 105 28.04 19.11 14.50
C PHE A 105 28.72 20.48 14.35
N HIS A 106 27.97 21.47 13.87
CA HIS A 106 28.45 22.85 13.86
C HIS A 106 28.35 23.45 15.27
N ASP A 107 29.30 23.12 16.14
CA ASP A 107 29.39 23.69 17.49
C ASP A 107 29.62 25.21 17.49
N GLU A 108 30.09 25.78 16.37
CA GLU A 108 30.47 27.19 16.25
C GLU A 108 29.30 28.19 16.25
N ILE A 109 28.06 27.77 15.94
CA ILE A 109 26.89 28.67 15.96
C ILE A 109 26.36 28.88 17.39
N SER A 110 26.73 28.02 18.33
CA SER A 110 26.23 28.10 19.71
C SER A 110 26.73 29.33 20.48
N GLY A 111 27.92 29.85 20.15
CA GLY A 111 28.55 31.00 20.81
C GLY A 111 28.25 32.38 20.20
N GLN A 112 27.53 32.46 19.08
CA GLN A 112 27.24 33.73 18.38
C GLN A 112 25.75 34.12 18.35
N LYS A 113 24.88 33.41 19.06
CA LYS A 113 23.44 33.73 19.11
C LYS A 113 23.16 35.19 19.50
N GLU A 114 23.89 35.72 20.47
CA GLU A 114 23.80 37.13 20.88
C GLU A 114 24.28 38.13 19.81
N LYS A 115 25.13 37.74 18.86
CA LYS A 115 25.56 38.62 17.74
C LYS A 115 24.62 38.57 16.54
N LEU A 116 23.79 37.53 16.43
CA LEU A 116 22.88 37.31 15.31
C LEU A 116 21.43 37.77 15.60
N GLY A 117 21.16 38.30 16.79
CA GLY A 117 19.88 38.90 17.14
C GLY A 117 18.72 37.92 17.33
N TYR A 118 19.01 36.67 17.72
CA TYR A 118 18.02 35.69 18.17
C TYR A 118 17.99 35.57 19.69
#